data_AF-A0A1V9YT46-F1
#
_entry.id   AF-A0A1V9YT46-F1
#
_cell.length_a   1.000
_cell.length_b   1.000
_cell.length_c   1.000
_cell.angle_alpha   90.00
_cell.angle_beta   90.00
_cell.angle_gamma   90.00
#
_symmetry.space_group_name_H-M   'P 1'
#
loop_
_entity.id
_entity.type
_entity.pdbx_description
1 polymer ?
#
loop_
_entity_poly.entity_id
_entity_poly.type
_entity_poly.pdbx_seq_one_letter_code
_entity_poly.pdbx_strand_id
1 'polypeptide(L)'
;MFWQCDSLMLTSSGILWLTAVYLIVLQCRFLRHSRICTVPVYMSKNVVGITVLAVAFYGNKKLQTLTTYLVQNSSYRNVSAMHAPAQLASIVGIMTGTLIQMWFNPRLVTQTGVIFVASVVNWLLVFILEAFVFPYQSTGIPSSCVIPSSTNCFVFEAIPHTCYGSAVVAATGVAVAIGAIYLHSRWTADSASSPNSLLRYFNTASFASVVTTLDGCTRENEWGYTSVDHGILLIKNMLQVSSTVVTRTCNLQYELVYELIPTTSLKSLYSRLVGSILVFHVKHDAMTHHSSYKLLHEMCLAERSPSTGYLS
;
A
#
# COMPACT_ATOMS: atom_id res chain seq x y z
N MET A 1 0.80 -21.42 29.65
CA MET A 1 0.34 -21.04 28.30
C MET A 1 0.98 -21.96 27.29
N PHE A 2 0.22 -22.58 26.38
CA PHE A 2 0.81 -23.23 25.21
C PHE A 2 1.15 -22.14 24.19
N TRP A 3 2.42 -22.00 23.83
CA TRP A 3 2.77 -21.25 22.63
C TRP A 3 2.57 -22.17 21.43
N GLN A 4 1.52 -21.92 20.65
CA GLN A 4 1.36 -22.45 19.31
C GLN A 4 1.76 -21.37 18.33
N CYS A 5 2.63 -21.73 17.39
CA CYS A 5 2.99 -20.87 16.28
C CYS A 5 1.71 -20.50 15.51
N ASP A 6 1.36 -19.22 15.48
CA ASP A 6 0.13 -18.77 14.86
C ASP A 6 0.32 -18.71 13.34
N SER A 7 -0.04 -19.80 12.65
CA SER A 7 0.06 -19.92 11.19
C SER A 7 -0.66 -18.77 10.47
N LEU A 8 -1.66 -18.16 11.12
CA LEU A 8 -2.44 -17.06 10.59
C LEU A 8 -1.63 -15.77 10.43
N MET A 9 -0.68 -15.47 11.33
CA MET A 9 0.18 -14.29 11.19
C MET A 9 1.21 -14.47 10.09
N LEU A 10 1.77 -15.69 9.94
CA LEU A 10 2.72 -15.99 8.88
C LEU A 10 2.08 -15.86 7.50
N THR A 11 0.90 -16.46 7.31
CA THR A 11 0.17 -16.38 6.03
C THR A 11 -0.24 -14.94 5.70
N SER A 12 -0.79 -14.20 6.68
CA SER A 12 -1.17 -12.79 6.49
C SER A 12 0.02 -11.91 6.12
N SER A 13 1.17 -12.11 6.76
CA SER A 13 2.40 -11.39 6.44
C SER A 13 2.95 -11.75 5.07
N GLY A 14 2.89 -13.03 4.68
CA GLY A 14 3.30 -13.48 3.35
C GLY A 14 2.43 -12.87 2.24
N ILE A 15 1.11 -12.83 2.42
CA ILE A 15 0.17 -12.21 1.48
C ILE A 15 0.44 -10.71 1.37
N LEU A 16 0.63 -10.02 2.50
CA LEU A 16 0.93 -8.58 2.51
C LEU A 16 2.25 -8.29 1.79
N TRP A 17 3.29 -9.09 2.04
CA TRP A 17 4.59 -8.97 1.38
C TRP A 17 4.50 -9.19 -0.12
N LEU A 18 3.87 -10.28 -0.58
CA LEU A 18 3.67 -10.55 -2.01
C LEU A 18 2.91 -9.43 -2.71
N THR A 19 1.84 -8.94 -2.07
CA THR A 19 1.04 -7.86 -2.64
C THR A 19 1.82 -6.53 -2.66
N ALA A 20 2.58 -6.21 -1.61
CA ALA A 20 3.43 -5.03 -1.58
C ALA A 20 4.52 -5.08 -2.66
N VAL A 21 5.20 -6.21 -2.82
CA VAL A 21 6.21 -6.42 -3.87
C VAL A 21 5.58 -6.25 -5.26
N TYR A 22 4.42 -6.87 -5.51
CA TYR A 22 3.69 -6.70 -6.77
C TYR A 22 3.37 -5.22 -7.05
N LEU A 23 2.85 -4.48 -6.07
CA LEU A 23 2.50 -3.07 -6.23
C LEU A 23 3.73 -2.18 -6.41
N ILE A 24 4.86 -2.51 -5.79
CA ILE A 24 6.15 -1.84 -6.01
C ILE A 24 6.64 -2.09 -7.44
N VAL A 25 6.55 -3.32 -7.94
CA VAL A 25 6.89 -3.63 -9.34
C VAL A 25 6.01 -2.81 -10.29
N LEU A 26 4.71 -2.69 -10.02
CA LEU A 26 3.82 -1.83 -10.80
C LEU A 26 4.21 -0.34 -10.70
N GLN A 27 4.56 0.17 -9.51
CA GLN A 27 5.02 1.55 -9.36
C GLN A 27 6.28 1.79 -10.19
N CYS A 28 7.30 0.95 -10.03
CA CYS A 28 8.58 1.07 -10.70
C CYS A 28 8.45 0.92 -12.22
N ARG A 29 7.56 0.04 -12.68
CA ARG A 29 7.36 -0.20 -14.11
C ARG A 29 6.47 0.87 -14.71
N PHE A 30 5.26 1.09 -14.20
CA PHE A 30 4.23 1.91 -14.84
C PHE A 30 4.23 3.37 -14.41
N LEU A 31 4.60 3.65 -13.15
CA LEU A 31 4.44 4.94 -12.51
C LEU A 31 5.76 5.48 -11.95
N ARG A 32 6.87 5.20 -12.63
CA ARG A 32 8.23 5.57 -12.17
C ARG A 32 8.38 7.06 -11.87
N HIS A 33 7.71 7.92 -12.64
CA HIS A 33 7.76 9.37 -12.50
C HIS A 33 6.52 9.95 -11.78
N SER A 34 5.58 9.11 -11.37
CA SER A 34 4.38 9.54 -10.65
C SER A 34 4.72 9.92 -9.22
N ARG A 35 4.15 11.03 -8.74
CA ARG A 35 4.18 11.41 -7.33
C ARG A 35 3.25 10.55 -6.49
N ILE A 36 2.25 9.93 -7.10
CA ILE A 36 1.26 9.10 -6.42
C ILE A 36 1.80 7.67 -6.28
N CYS A 37 1.66 7.11 -5.07
CA CYS A 37 2.09 5.77 -4.71
C CYS A 37 0.93 4.76 -4.90
N THR A 38 1.17 3.69 -5.65
CA THR A 38 0.17 2.63 -5.93
C THR A 38 -0.27 1.87 -4.69
N VAL A 39 0.63 1.62 -3.74
CA VAL A 39 0.40 0.76 -2.57
C VAL A 39 -0.82 1.21 -1.75
N PRO A 40 -0.85 2.44 -1.18
CA PRO A 40 -1.98 2.88 -0.36
C PRO A 40 -3.27 2.98 -1.18
N VAL A 41 -3.18 3.38 -2.45
CA VAL A 41 -4.35 3.57 -3.33
C VAL A 41 -5.02 2.24 -3.67
N TYR A 42 -4.24 1.25 -4.08
CA TYR A 42 -4.77 -0.07 -4.40
C TYR A 42 -5.31 -0.78 -3.15
N MET A 43 -4.54 -0.79 -2.06
CA MET A 43 -4.94 -1.46 -0.83
C MET A 43 -6.15 -0.81 -0.16
N SER A 44 -6.35 0.50 -0.30
CA SER A 44 -7.50 1.20 0.30
C SER A 44 -8.85 0.76 -0.27
N LYS A 45 -8.84 0.13 -1.45
CA LYS A 45 -10.03 -0.37 -2.14
C LYS A 45 -10.24 -1.86 -1.92
N ASN A 46 -9.39 -2.51 -1.14
CA ASN A 46 -9.43 -3.94 -0.89
C ASN A 46 -9.59 -4.23 0.61
N VAL A 47 -10.46 -5.17 0.94
CA VAL A 47 -10.71 -5.62 2.32
C VAL A 47 -9.49 -6.34 2.90
N VAL A 48 -8.65 -6.96 2.04
CA VAL A 48 -7.46 -7.71 2.46
C VAL A 48 -6.57 -6.93 3.44
N GLY A 49 -6.35 -5.64 3.19
CA GLY A 49 -5.52 -4.81 4.06
C GLY A 49 -6.09 -4.68 5.48
N ILE A 50 -7.39 -4.38 5.61
CA ILE A 50 -8.07 -4.29 6.91
C ILE A 50 -8.03 -5.65 7.61
N THR A 51 -8.30 -6.73 6.89
CA THR A 51 -8.27 -8.09 7.46
C THR A 51 -6.90 -8.44 8.02
N VAL A 52 -5.82 -8.15 7.28
CA VAL A 52 -4.44 -8.38 7.74
C VAL A 52 -4.14 -7.55 8.99
N LEU A 53 -4.57 -6.29 9.04
CA LEU A 53 -4.38 -5.42 10.21
C LEU A 53 -5.14 -5.94 11.45
N ALA A 54 -6.39 -6.36 11.26
CA ALA A 54 -7.22 -6.92 12.33
C ALA A 54 -6.62 -8.23 12.89
N VAL A 55 -6.17 -9.12 12.00
CA VAL A 55 -5.47 -10.36 12.37
C VAL A 55 -4.17 -10.04 13.12
N ALA A 56 -3.40 -9.05 12.69
CA ALA A 56 -2.15 -8.67 13.32
C ALA A 56 -2.35 -8.17 14.76
N PHE A 57 -3.34 -7.31 15.00
CA PHE A 57 -3.64 -6.85 16.35
C PHE A 57 -4.30 -7.93 17.21
N TYR A 58 -5.16 -8.78 16.65
CA TYR A 58 -5.72 -9.92 17.38
C TYR A 58 -4.64 -10.92 17.81
N GLY A 59 -3.66 -11.18 16.94
CA GLY A 59 -2.49 -12.04 17.21
C GLY A 59 -1.45 -11.41 18.14
N ASN A 60 -1.53 -10.10 18.40
CA ASN A 60 -0.49 -9.34 19.11
C ASN A 60 -0.21 -9.90 20.51
N LYS A 61 -1.24 -10.36 21.23
CA LYS A 61 -1.07 -10.98 22.56
C LYS A 61 -0.06 -12.12 22.54
N LYS A 62 -0.12 -12.99 21.52
CA LYS A 62 0.81 -14.13 21.39
C LYS A 62 2.22 -13.67 21.02
N LEU A 63 2.34 -12.63 20.20
CA LEU A 63 3.63 -12.02 19.84
C LEU A 63 4.30 -11.38 21.05
N GLN A 64 3.56 -10.57 21.81
CA GLN A 64 4.06 -9.93 23.03
C GLN A 64 4.53 -10.95 24.07
N THR A 65 3.77 -12.04 24.28
CA THR A 65 4.21 -13.12 25.17
C THR A 65 5.53 -13.73 24.69
N LEU A 66 5.64 -14.03 23.40
CA LEU A 66 6.85 -14.61 22.83
C LEU A 66 8.05 -13.67 22.97
N THR A 67 7.88 -12.39 22.61
CA THR A 67 8.93 -11.38 22.73
C THR A 67 9.36 -11.22 24.18
N THR A 68 8.41 -11.09 25.12
CA THR A 68 8.72 -10.96 26.55
C THR A 68 9.48 -12.17 27.07
N TYR A 69 9.05 -13.39 26.69
CA TYR A 69 9.76 -14.63 27.04
C TYR A 69 11.20 -14.66 26.51
N LEU A 70 11.40 -14.28 25.24
CA LEU A 70 12.72 -14.27 24.61
C LEU A 70 13.64 -13.19 25.19
N VAL A 71 13.11 -12.02 25.57
CA VAL A 71 13.87 -10.93 26.20
C VAL A 71 14.32 -11.32 27.61
N GLN A 72 13.44 -11.96 28.38
CA GLN A 72 13.73 -12.32 29.78
C GLN A 72 14.62 -13.56 29.91
N ASN A 73 14.69 -14.39 28.87
CA ASN A 73 15.48 -15.62 28.91
C ASN A 73 16.85 -15.43 28.23
N SER A 74 17.88 -15.26 29.04
CA SER A 74 19.27 -14.95 28.63
C SER A 74 19.92 -16.00 27.71
N SER A 75 19.33 -17.20 27.58
CA SER A 75 19.82 -18.24 26.69
C SER A 75 19.51 -17.96 25.20
N TYR A 76 18.58 -17.06 24.90
CA TYR A 76 18.25 -16.67 23.54
C TYR A 76 18.96 -15.37 23.14
N ARG A 77 19.44 -15.29 21.89
CA ARG A 77 20.04 -14.04 21.37
C ARG A 77 18.97 -12.95 21.30
N ASN A 78 19.26 -11.77 21.85
CA ASN A 78 18.37 -10.60 21.83
C ASN A 78 17.79 -10.25 20.45
N VAL A 79 18.50 -10.56 19.37
CA VAL A 79 18.05 -10.32 17.98
C VAL A 79 16.78 -11.12 17.64
N SER A 80 16.63 -12.35 18.16
CA SER A 80 15.45 -13.16 17.85
C SER A 80 14.16 -12.57 18.43
N ALA A 81 14.26 -11.86 19.56
CA ALA A 81 13.12 -11.21 20.21
C ALA A 81 12.56 -10.02 19.41
N MET A 82 13.36 -9.40 18.52
CA MET A 82 12.98 -8.21 17.77
C MET A 82 12.15 -8.49 16.51
N HIS A 83 12.14 -9.73 15.99
CA HIS A 83 11.44 -10.05 14.75
C HIS A 83 9.92 -9.88 14.84
N ALA A 84 9.33 -10.30 15.96
CA ALA A 84 7.88 -10.18 16.18
C ALA A 84 7.42 -8.71 16.24
N PRO A 85 8.07 -7.83 17.05
CA PRO A 85 7.83 -6.39 17.01
C PRO A 85 8.04 -5.77 15.63
N ALA A 86 9.13 -6.14 14.94
CA ALA A 86 9.43 -5.62 13.60
C ALA A 86 8.37 -6.02 12.58
N GLN A 87 7.84 -7.25 12.64
CA GLN A 87 6.77 -7.72 11.77
C GLN A 87 5.49 -6.93 12.01
N LEU A 88 5.05 -6.77 13.26
CA LEU A 88 3.84 -6.00 13.59
C LEU A 88 3.99 -4.53 13.18
N ALA A 89 5.12 -3.90 13.51
CA ALA A 89 5.43 -2.54 13.11
C ALA A 89 5.39 -2.38 11.58
N SER A 90 5.93 -3.35 10.83
CA SER A 90 5.92 -3.34 9.36
C SER A 90 4.51 -3.42 8.77
N ILE A 91 3.64 -4.27 9.34
CA ILE A 91 2.22 -4.33 8.94
C ILE A 91 1.56 -2.97 9.20
N VAL A 92 1.74 -2.39 10.38
CA VAL A 92 1.16 -1.08 10.73
C VAL A 92 1.70 0.04 9.83
N GLY A 93 3.00 0.06 9.57
CA GLY A 93 3.64 1.05 8.69
C GLY A 93 3.06 1.00 7.28
N ILE A 94 3.00 -0.19 6.66
CA ILE A 94 2.41 -0.39 5.32
C ILE A 94 0.92 0.02 5.31
N MET A 95 0.19 -0.34 6.37
CA MET A 95 -1.24 -0.06 6.47
C MET A 95 -1.58 1.39 6.80
N THR A 96 -0.65 2.17 7.36
CA THR A 96 -0.88 3.58 7.73
C THR A 96 -1.33 4.40 6.51
N GLY A 97 -0.57 4.36 5.41
CA GLY A 97 -0.96 5.06 4.19
C GLY A 97 -2.27 4.54 3.58
N THR A 98 -2.52 3.24 3.69
CA THR A 98 -3.76 2.61 3.22
C THR A 98 -4.99 3.14 3.97
N LEU A 99 -4.92 3.25 5.30
CA LEU A 99 -6.00 3.78 6.13
C LEU A 99 -6.25 5.26 5.87
N ILE A 100 -5.18 6.05 5.73
CA ILE A 100 -5.29 7.46 5.33
C ILE A 100 -6.02 7.57 3.98
N GLN A 101 -5.58 6.81 2.97
CA GLN A 101 -6.19 6.85 1.65
C GLN A 101 -7.64 6.35 1.63
N MET A 102 -7.99 5.40 2.50
CA MET A 102 -9.36 4.94 2.68
C MET A 102 -10.27 6.04 3.22
N TRP A 103 -9.77 6.87 4.14
CA TRP A 103 -10.52 8.00 4.71
C TRP A 103 -10.91 9.04 3.65
N PHE A 104 -10.02 9.31 2.69
CA PHE A 104 -10.24 10.31 1.66
C PHE A 104 -11.03 9.80 0.45
N ASN A 105 -11.29 8.49 0.33
CA ASN A 105 -12.07 7.89 -0.76
C ASN A 105 -13.47 8.54 -0.83
N PRO A 106 -13.96 9.04 -1.99
CA PRO A 106 -13.51 8.78 -3.36
C PRO A 106 -12.29 9.57 -3.86
N ARG A 107 -11.74 10.52 -3.09
CA ARG A 107 -10.60 11.36 -3.50
C ARG A 107 -9.25 10.66 -3.31
N LEU A 108 -8.29 11.05 -4.14
CA LEU A 108 -6.92 10.56 -4.12
C LEU A 108 -6.02 11.45 -3.26
N VAL A 109 -5.24 10.85 -2.36
CA VAL A 109 -4.26 11.57 -1.55
C VAL A 109 -2.95 11.68 -2.32
N THR A 110 -2.59 12.90 -2.71
CA THR A 110 -1.42 13.17 -3.55
C THR A 110 -0.19 13.55 -2.74
N GLN A 111 -0.35 13.94 -1.46
CA GLN A 111 0.75 14.22 -0.53
C GLN A 111 1.47 12.94 -0.05
N THR A 112 2.07 12.19 -0.96
CA THR A 112 2.76 10.93 -0.67
C THR A 112 3.92 11.08 0.31
N GLY A 113 4.57 12.26 0.36
CA GLY A 113 5.57 12.59 1.36
C GLY A 113 5.02 12.56 2.79
N VAL A 114 3.83 13.15 3.01
CA VAL A 114 3.16 13.14 4.33
C VAL A 114 2.76 11.71 4.70
N ILE A 115 2.21 10.96 3.75
CA ILE A 115 1.87 9.54 3.96
C ILE A 115 3.12 8.73 4.35
N PHE A 116 4.23 8.93 3.65
CA PHE A 116 5.49 8.24 3.93
C PHE A 116 6.01 8.55 5.33
N VAL A 117 6.10 9.84 5.69
CA VAL A 117 6.54 10.26 7.03
C VAL A 117 5.63 9.69 8.12
N ALA A 118 4.31 9.78 7.95
CA ALA A 118 3.35 9.20 8.89
C ALA A 118 3.54 7.68 9.04
N SER A 119 3.81 6.97 7.94
CA SER A 119 4.02 5.53 7.93
C SER A 119 5.31 5.14 8.66
N VAL A 120 6.40 5.89 8.46
CA VAL A 120 7.68 5.69 9.17
C VAL A 120 7.55 6.00 10.66
N VAL A 121 6.86 7.10 11.02
CA VAL A 121 6.63 7.47 12.42
C VAL A 121 5.79 6.41 13.12
N ASN A 122 4.69 5.95 12.51
CA ASN A 122 3.87 4.88 13.07
C ASN A 122 4.65 3.57 13.22
N TRP A 123 5.48 3.23 12.24
CA TRP A 123 6.36 2.07 12.31
C TRP A 123 7.30 2.16 13.52
N LEU A 124 7.98 3.31 13.70
CA LEU A 124 8.89 3.54 14.82
C LEU A 124 8.17 3.49 16.17
N LEU A 125 7.02 4.13 16.29
CA LEU A 125 6.24 4.14 17.54
C LEU A 125 5.81 2.73 17.95
N VAL A 126 5.24 1.95 17.03
CA VAL A 126 4.83 0.58 17.33
C VAL A 126 6.04 -0.30 17.62
N PHE A 127 7.12 -0.17 16.85
CA PHE A 127 8.34 -0.95 17.09
C PHE A 127 8.92 -0.66 18.47
N ILE A 128 9.01 0.61 18.86
CA ILE A 128 9.57 1.01 20.17
C ILE A 128 8.71 0.45 21.31
N LEU A 129 7.39 0.59 21.21
CA LEU A 129 6.47 0.08 22.22
C LEU A 129 6.58 -1.44 22.40
N GLU A 130 6.52 -2.17 21.28
CA GLU A 130 6.48 -3.63 21.28
C GLU A 130 7.85 -4.28 21.58
N ALA A 131 8.96 -3.64 21.19
CA ALA A 131 10.31 -4.19 21.40
C ALA A 131 10.93 -3.75 22.74
N PHE A 132 10.67 -2.52 23.20
CA PHE A 132 11.43 -1.93 24.31
C PHE A 132 10.57 -1.47 25.49
N VAL A 133 9.27 -1.20 25.32
CA VAL A 133 8.43 -0.74 26.43
C VAL A 133 7.68 -1.91 27.06
N PHE A 134 6.86 -2.61 26.29
CA PHE A 134 5.99 -3.66 26.83
C PHE A 134 6.74 -4.87 27.41
N PRO A 135 7.83 -5.39 26.79
CA PRO A 135 8.55 -6.53 27.34
C PRO A 135 9.21 -6.24 28.69
N TYR A 136 9.66 -5.01 28.90
CA TYR A 136 10.36 -4.59 30.13
C TYR A 136 9.39 -4.13 31.23
N GLN A 137 8.17 -3.73 30.87
CA GLN A 137 7.10 -3.45 31.84
C GLN A 137 6.44 -4.72 32.38
N SER A 138 6.60 -5.86 31.68
CA SER A 138 5.96 -7.10 32.07
C SER A 138 6.83 -7.91 33.04
N THR A 139 6.27 -8.27 34.18
CA THR A 139 6.85 -9.24 35.13
C THR A 139 6.23 -10.62 34.94
N GLY A 140 6.99 -11.68 35.24
CA GLY A 140 6.49 -13.04 35.25
C GLY A 140 5.89 -13.38 36.62
N ILE A 141 4.58 -13.65 36.67
CA ILE A 141 3.89 -14.10 37.88
C ILE A 141 3.70 -15.62 37.80
N PRO A 142 4.03 -16.38 38.87
CA PRO A 142 3.74 -17.81 38.92
C PRO A 142 2.26 -18.10 38.70
N SER A 143 1.94 -19.10 37.89
CA SER A 143 0.57 -19.51 37.59
C SER A 143 0.49 -21.04 37.48
N SER A 144 -0.72 -21.60 37.60
CA SER A 144 -0.94 -23.02 37.37
C SER A 144 -0.52 -23.43 35.95
N CYS A 145 0.24 -24.53 35.85
CA CYS A 145 0.61 -25.12 34.58
C CYS A 145 -0.65 -25.65 33.86
N VAL A 146 -0.77 -25.36 32.56
CA VAL A 146 -1.82 -25.96 31.72
C VAL A 146 -1.49 -27.43 31.41
N ILE A 147 -0.20 -27.79 31.44
CA ILE A 147 0.29 -29.15 31.18
C ILE A 147 1.08 -29.62 32.41
N PRO A 148 0.82 -30.83 32.93
CA PRO A 148 1.56 -31.35 34.08
C PRO A 148 3.06 -31.61 33.79
N SER A 149 3.47 -31.71 32.52
CA SER A 149 4.88 -31.90 32.13
C SER A 149 5.66 -30.60 31.92
N SER A 150 5.05 -29.43 32.11
CA SER A 150 5.71 -28.14 31.87
C SER A 150 6.47 -27.66 33.10
N THR A 151 7.73 -27.24 32.91
CA THR A 151 8.59 -26.69 33.98
C THR A 151 8.52 -25.17 34.11
N ASN A 152 7.89 -24.47 33.14
CA ASN A 152 7.81 -23.02 33.07
C ASN A 152 6.34 -22.57 33.10
N CYS A 153 5.85 -22.25 34.31
CA CYS A 153 4.44 -21.93 34.54
C CYS A 153 4.30 -20.53 35.13
N PHE A 154 4.42 -19.55 34.25
CA PHE A 154 4.23 -18.15 34.57
C PHE A 154 3.31 -17.50 33.54
N VAL A 155 2.65 -16.43 33.96
CA VAL A 155 1.86 -15.53 33.12
C VAL A 155 2.49 -14.14 33.23
N PHE A 156 2.43 -13.40 32.13
CA PHE A 156 2.95 -12.05 32.04
C PHE A 156 1.84 -11.04 32.39
N GLU A 157 2.07 -10.26 33.44
CA GLU A 157 1.06 -9.39 34.06
C GLU A 157 0.62 -8.22 33.18
N ALA A 158 1.56 -7.61 32.43
CA ALA A 158 1.29 -6.38 31.69
C ALA A 158 0.54 -6.62 30.36
N ILE A 159 0.68 -7.81 29.78
CA ILE A 159 0.13 -8.17 28.45
C ILE A 159 -1.38 -7.92 28.28
N PRO A 160 -2.28 -8.28 29.23
CA PRO A 160 -3.71 -7.98 29.09
C PRO A 160 -4.03 -6.49 28.98
N HIS A 161 -3.16 -5.62 29.51
CA HIS A 161 -3.36 -4.16 29.47
C HIS A 161 -2.64 -3.51 28.27
N THR A 162 -1.54 -4.10 27.79
CA THR A 162 -0.72 -3.53 26.71
C THR A 162 -1.05 -4.07 25.32
N CYS A 163 -1.83 -5.15 25.20
CA CYS A 163 -2.10 -5.81 23.91
C CYS A 163 -2.79 -4.93 22.86
N TYR A 164 -3.55 -3.91 23.30
CA TYR A 164 -4.18 -2.91 22.43
C TYR A 164 -3.45 -1.56 22.41
N GLY A 165 -2.42 -1.38 23.24
CA GLY A 165 -1.71 -0.10 23.38
C GLY A 165 -1.08 0.37 22.07
N SER A 166 -0.41 -0.53 21.35
CA SER A 166 0.17 -0.23 20.04
C SER A 166 -0.89 0.11 18.98
N ALA A 167 -2.07 -0.53 19.03
CA ALA A 167 -3.17 -0.21 18.14
C ALA A 167 -3.71 1.20 18.36
N VAL A 168 -3.90 1.60 19.63
CA VAL A 168 -4.38 2.94 20.00
C VAL A 168 -3.38 4.02 19.55
N VAL A 169 -2.08 3.81 19.79
CA VAL A 169 -1.03 4.76 19.39
C VAL A 169 -0.96 4.87 17.87
N ALA A 170 -0.98 3.75 17.15
CA ALA A 170 -0.97 3.74 15.69
C ALA A 170 -2.21 4.45 15.09
N ALA A 171 -3.40 4.19 15.65
CA ALA A 171 -4.64 4.84 15.21
C ALA A 171 -4.60 6.36 15.45
N THR A 172 -4.02 6.79 16.57
CA THR A 172 -3.81 8.22 16.87
C THR A 172 -2.89 8.86 15.83
N GLY A 173 -1.78 8.20 15.47
CA GLY A 173 -0.89 8.68 14.42
C GLY A 173 -1.56 8.81 13.05
N VAL A 174 -2.42 7.85 12.68
CA VAL A 174 -3.25 7.92 11.46
C VAL A 174 -4.20 9.14 11.52
N ALA A 175 -4.89 9.35 12.65
CA ALA A 175 -5.82 10.48 12.81
C ALA A 175 -5.11 11.83 12.70
N VAL A 176 -3.93 11.97 13.30
CA VAL A 176 -3.08 13.18 13.18
C VAL A 176 -2.66 13.42 11.73
N ALA A 177 -2.25 12.37 11.02
CA ALA A 177 -1.86 12.48 9.61
C ALA A 177 -3.04 12.90 8.71
N ILE A 178 -4.24 12.38 8.96
CA ILE A 178 -5.47 12.81 8.28
C ILE A 178 -5.72 14.31 8.51
N GLY A 179 -5.62 14.76 9.77
CA GLY A 179 -5.75 16.18 10.12
C GLY A 179 -4.73 17.07 9.41
N ALA A 180 -3.48 16.62 9.34
CA ALA A 180 -2.41 17.33 8.63
C ALA A 180 -2.69 17.46 7.12
N ILE A 181 -3.23 16.40 6.48
CA ILE A 181 -3.62 16.44 5.07
C ILE A 181 -4.77 17.42 4.83
N TYR A 182 -5.78 17.45 5.70
CA TYR A 182 -6.86 18.44 5.61
C TYR A 182 -6.34 19.86 5.73
N LEU A 183 -5.44 20.12 6.69
CA LEU A 183 -4.87 21.44 6.91
C LEU A 183 -4.05 21.89 5.70
N HIS A 184 -3.19 21.00 5.19
CA HIS A 184 -2.41 21.24 4.00
C HIS A 184 -3.30 21.50 2.78
N SER A 185 -4.30 20.65 2.53
CA SER A 185 -5.23 20.78 1.42
C SER A 185 -5.99 22.11 1.44
N ARG A 186 -6.33 22.63 2.62
CA ARG A 186 -6.98 23.95 2.76
C ARG A 186 -6.07 25.13 2.45
N TRP A 187 -4.76 24.98 2.66
CA TRP A 187 -3.79 26.07 2.44
C TRP A 187 -3.23 26.10 1.03
N THR A 188 -3.24 24.99 0.31
CA THR A 188 -2.81 24.94 -1.08
C THR A 188 -3.95 25.38 -1.99
N ALA A 189 -3.78 26.46 -2.74
CA ALA A 189 -4.76 26.91 -3.73
C ALA A 189 -4.73 26.01 -4.98
N ASP A 190 -5.83 25.30 -5.26
CA ASP A 190 -5.98 24.47 -6.46
C ASP A 190 -5.96 25.34 -7.73
N SER A 191 -4.81 25.42 -8.40
CA SER A 191 -4.59 26.37 -9.50
C SER A 191 -4.70 25.76 -10.90
N ALA A 192 -5.11 24.50 -11.07
CA ALA A 192 -5.27 23.91 -12.41
C ALA A 192 -6.74 23.72 -12.79
N SER A 193 -7.32 24.79 -13.37
CA SER A 193 -8.63 24.80 -14.04
C SER A 193 -8.48 24.83 -15.58
N SER A 194 -7.41 24.26 -16.14
CA SER A 194 -7.33 24.10 -17.59
C SER A 194 -8.14 22.86 -18.01
N PRO A 195 -8.90 22.93 -19.13
CA PRO A 195 -9.59 21.76 -19.65
C PRO A 195 -8.57 20.68 -19.98
N ASN A 196 -8.68 19.51 -19.33
CA ASN A 196 -7.77 18.39 -19.53
C ASN A 196 -8.53 17.13 -19.96
N SER A 197 -7.90 16.32 -20.81
CA SER A 197 -8.47 15.05 -21.30
C SER A 197 -8.90 14.10 -20.17
N LEU A 198 -8.17 14.08 -19.04
CA LEU A 198 -8.55 13.32 -17.84
C LEU A 198 -9.84 13.82 -17.19
N LEU A 199 -10.04 15.14 -17.09
CA LEU A 199 -11.26 15.71 -16.52
C LEU A 199 -12.49 15.37 -17.36
N ARG A 200 -12.33 15.37 -18.69
CA ARG A 200 -13.37 14.91 -19.63
C ARG A 200 -13.65 13.43 -19.46
N TYR A 201 -12.62 12.60 -19.31
CA TYR A 201 -12.78 11.17 -19.06
C TYR A 201 -13.50 10.89 -17.72
N PHE A 202 -13.17 11.62 -16.66
CA PHE A 202 -13.86 11.51 -15.38
C PHE A 202 -15.25 12.16 -15.36
N ASN A 203 -15.60 12.93 -16.39
CA ASN A 203 -16.81 13.75 -16.45
C ASN A 203 -16.92 14.70 -15.25
N THR A 204 -15.83 15.40 -14.94
CA THR A 204 -15.73 16.34 -13.81
C THR A 204 -15.16 17.67 -14.27
N ALA A 205 -15.65 18.78 -13.71
CA ALA A 205 -15.19 20.12 -14.08
C ALA A 205 -13.86 20.53 -13.41
N SER A 206 -13.49 19.89 -12.31
CA SER A 206 -12.29 20.25 -11.54
C SER A 206 -11.66 19.04 -10.86
N PHE A 207 -10.32 19.03 -10.83
CA PHE A 207 -9.52 18.03 -10.14
C PHE A 207 -9.69 18.08 -8.62
N ALA A 208 -10.18 19.17 -8.03
CA ALA A 208 -10.49 19.25 -6.60
C ALA A 208 -11.53 18.20 -6.13
N SER A 209 -12.35 17.70 -7.08
CA SER A 209 -13.30 16.62 -6.82
C SER A 209 -12.64 15.22 -6.83
N VAL A 210 -11.43 15.11 -7.38
CA VAL A 210 -10.71 13.86 -7.67
C VAL A 210 -9.48 13.70 -6.78
N VAL A 211 -8.72 14.76 -6.52
CA VAL A 211 -7.50 14.76 -5.71
C VAL A 211 -7.61 15.73 -4.54
N THR A 212 -6.77 15.54 -3.52
CA THR A 212 -6.68 16.40 -2.33
C THR A 212 -5.83 17.65 -2.53
N THR A 213 -4.83 17.58 -3.40
CA THR A 213 -4.06 18.71 -3.93
C THR A 213 -3.51 18.35 -5.31
N LEU A 214 -3.36 19.34 -6.17
CA LEU A 214 -2.66 19.19 -7.45
C LEU A 214 -1.16 19.47 -7.36
N ASP A 215 -0.69 19.95 -6.21
CA ASP A 215 0.71 20.27 -6.00
C ASP A 215 1.62 19.06 -6.26
N GLY A 216 2.63 19.27 -7.10
CA GLY A 216 3.54 18.21 -7.57
C GLY A 216 2.93 17.20 -8.56
N CYS A 217 1.62 17.18 -8.79
CA CYS A 217 0.93 16.31 -9.75
C CYS A 217 0.71 16.96 -11.13
N THR A 218 1.08 18.22 -11.29
CA THR A 218 1.07 18.93 -12.57
C THR A 218 2.48 19.29 -12.99
N ARG A 219 2.78 19.19 -14.29
CA ARG A 219 4.05 19.63 -14.86
C ARG A 219 3.80 20.39 -16.14
N GLU A 220 4.39 21.55 -16.28
CA GLU A 220 4.38 22.28 -17.54
C GLU A 220 5.36 21.65 -18.53
N ASN A 221 4.88 21.40 -19.75
CA ASN A 221 5.72 20.97 -20.86
C ASN A 221 6.45 22.17 -21.48
N GLU A 222 7.45 21.89 -22.33
CA GLU A 222 8.25 22.91 -23.03
C GLU A 222 7.41 23.90 -23.88
N TRP A 223 6.20 23.49 -24.27
CA TRP A 223 5.24 24.32 -25.02
C TRP A 223 4.23 25.07 -24.13
N GLY A 224 4.41 25.07 -22.81
CA GLY A 224 3.53 25.77 -21.85
C GLY A 224 2.20 25.06 -21.52
N TYR A 225 1.98 23.84 -22.03
CA TYR A 225 0.80 23.04 -21.67
C TYR A 225 1.00 22.34 -20.33
N THR A 226 -0.05 22.37 -19.49
CA THR A 226 -0.07 21.69 -18.19
C THR A 226 -0.37 20.20 -18.40
N SER A 227 0.64 19.36 -18.20
CA SER A 227 0.47 17.90 -18.12
C SER A 227 0.13 17.45 -16.70
N VAL A 228 -0.69 16.41 -16.58
CA VAL A 228 -1.19 15.89 -15.30
C VAL A 228 -0.68 14.47 -15.07
N ASP A 229 -0.29 14.15 -13.84
CA ASP A 229 0.28 12.86 -13.46
C ASP A 229 -0.61 11.66 -13.85
N HIS A 230 0.00 10.65 -14.49
CA HIS A 230 -0.66 9.39 -14.85
C HIS A 230 -1.24 8.65 -13.64
N GLY A 231 -0.65 8.84 -12.45
CA GLY A 231 -1.09 8.22 -11.20
C GLY A 231 -2.52 8.60 -10.81
N ILE A 232 -3.08 9.70 -11.32
CA ILE A 232 -4.47 10.09 -11.02
C ILE A 232 -5.46 9.02 -11.50
N LEU A 233 -5.16 8.30 -12.59
CA LEU A 233 -6.00 7.21 -13.10
C LEU A 233 -6.21 6.06 -12.12
N LEU A 234 -5.32 5.91 -11.12
CA LEU A 234 -5.47 4.92 -10.07
C LEU A 234 -6.79 5.08 -9.31
N ILE A 235 -7.40 6.27 -9.28
CA ILE A 235 -8.71 6.49 -8.67
C ILE A 235 -9.82 5.64 -9.32
N LYS A 236 -9.75 5.41 -10.63
CA LYS A 236 -10.67 4.54 -11.39
C LYS A 236 -10.13 3.11 -11.59
N ASN A 237 -9.09 2.73 -10.86
CA ASN A 237 -8.40 1.45 -11.05
C ASN A 237 -7.90 1.30 -12.50
N MET A 238 -7.40 2.38 -13.08
CA MET A 238 -6.88 2.44 -14.45
C MET A 238 -5.40 2.78 -14.41
N LEU A 239 -4.66 2.29 -15.40
CA LEU A 239 -3.23 2.55 -15.54
C LEU A 239 -2.83 2.59 -17.01
N GLN A 240 -1.96 3.55 -17.35
CA GLN A 240 -1.35 3.59 -18.67
C GLN A 240 -0.23 2.57 -18.77
N VAL A 241 -0.36 1.69 -19.74
CA VAL A 241 0.55 0.55 -19.93
C VAL A 241 1.52 0.83 -21.07
N SER A 242 1.03 1.46 -22.13
CA SER A 242 1.78 1.86 -23.33
C SER A 242 1.50 3.32 -23.66
N SER A 243 2.28 3.91 -24.57
CA SER A 243 2.06 5.26 -25.11
C SER A 243 0.67 5.46 -25.72
N THR A 244 0.02 4.36 -26.13
CA THR A 244 -1.27 4.39 -26.84
C THR A 244 -2.43 3.75 -26.08
N VAL A 245 -2.20 3.15 -24.90
CA VAL A 245 -3.16 2.25 -24.27
C VAL A 245 -3.22 2.42 -22.75
N VAL A 246 -4.44 2.56 -22.23
CA VAL A 246 -4.78 2.49 -20.80
C VAL A 246 -5.70 1.29 -20.55
N THR A 247 -5.44 0.53 -19.50
CA THR A 247 -6.30 -0.59 -19.07
C THR A 247 -6.57 -0.56 -17.57
N ARG A 248 -7.40 -1.50 -17.10
CA ARG A 248 -7.70 -1.67 -15.68
C ARG A 248 -6.55 -2.35 -14.94
N THR A 249 -6.36 -1.97 -13.67
CA THR A 249 -5.29 -2.51 -12.82
C THR A 249 -5.38 -4.02 -12.60
N CYS A 250 -6.57 -4.62 -12.74
CA CYS A 250 -6.76 -6.06 -12.65
C CYS A 250 -6.12 -6.84 -13.81
N ASN A 251 -5.85 -6.18 -14.94
CA ASN A 251 -5.27 -6.82 -16.12
C ASN A 251 -3.73 -6.78 -16.13
N LEU A 252 -3.13 -5.93 -15.28
CA LEU A 252 -1.68 -5.68 -15.26
C LEU A 252 -0.85 -6.91 -14.92
N GLN A 253 -1.40 -7.86 -14.16
CA GLN A 253 -0.74 -9.12 -13.85
C GLN A 253 -0.42 -9.92 -15.13
N TYR A 254 -1.32 -9.90 -16.12
CA TYR A 254 -1.11 -10.58 -17.40
C TYR A 254 -0.02 -9.89 -18.23
N GLU A 255 0.04 -8.56 -18.16
CA GLU A 255 1.04 -7.77 -18.88
C GLU A 255 2.45 -7.98 -18.30
N LEU A 256 2.60 -7.99 -16.97
CA LEU A 256 3.88 -8.29 -16.34
C LEU A 256 4.40 -9.69 -16.71
N VAL A 257 3.51 -10.69 -16.71
CA VAL A 257 3.88 -12.05 -17.14
C VAL A 257 4.23 -12.06 -18.62
N TYR A 258 3.46 -11.38 -19.47
CA TYR A 258 3.72 -11.28 -20.90
C TYR A 258 5.09 -10.64 -21.22
N GLU A 259 5.50 -9.62 -20.45
CA GLU A 259 6.83 -9.00 -20.59
C GLU A 259 7.97 -9.96 -20.25
N LEU A 260 7.77 -10.85 -19.26
CA LEU A 260 8.78 -11.82 -18.81
C LEU A 260 8.97 -13.01 -19.77
N ILE A 261 8.02 -13.26 -20.69
CA ILE A 261 8.13 -14.35 -21.66
C ILE A 261 9.19 -13.98 -22.71
N PRO A 262 10.23 -14.80 -22.93
CA PRO A 262 11.32 -14.44 -23.84
C PRO A 262 11.00 -14.65 -25.33
N THR A 263 10.20 -15.67 -25.68
CA THR A 263 9.98 -16.07 -27.08
C THR A 263 8.65 -15.58 -27.63
N THR A 264 8.64 -15.17 -28.90
CA THR A 264 7.47 -14.64 -29.61
C THR A 264 6.33 -15.66 -29.72
N SER A 265 6.66 -16.95 -29.91
CA SER A 265 5.68 -18.03 -29.98
C SER A 265 4.94 -18.23 -28.65
N LEU A 266 5.65 -18.22 -27.52
CA LEU A 266 5.04 -18.30 -26.19
C LEU A 266 4.23 -17.04 -25.86
N LYS A 267 4.71 -15.85 -26.26
CA LYS A 267 3.94 -14.60 -26.14
C LYS A 267 2.61 -14.68 -26.88
N SER A 268 2.62 -15.18 -28.13
CA SER A 268 1.41 -15.35 -28.93
C SER A 268 0.44 -16.34 -28.30
N LEU A 269 0.94 -17.49 -27.83
CA LEU A 269 0.13 -18.50 -27.12
C LEU A 269 -0.50 -17.91 -25.85
N TYR A 270 0.31 -17.28 -24.99
CA TYR A 270 -0.17 -16.66 -23.76
C TYR A 270 -1.19 -15.55 -24.03
N SER A 271 -0.95 -14.71 -25.05
CA SER A 271 -1.89 -13.68 -25.47
C SER A 271 -3.23 -14.25 -25.90
N ARG A 272 -3.26 -15.42 -26.56
CA ARG A 272 -4.50 -16.11 -26.94
C ARG A 272 -5.21 -16.72 -25.72
N LEU A 273 -4.45 -17.22 -24.75
CA LEU A 273 -5.00 -17.81 -23.52
C LEU A 273 -5.67 -16.78 -22.61
N VAL A 274 -5.06 -15.59 -22.44
CA VAL A 274 -5.67 -14.50 -21.67
C VAL A 274 -6.90 -13.92 -22.37
N GLY A 275 -6.89 -13.93 -23.71
CA GLY A 275 -7.96 -13.38 -24.53
C GLY A 275 -7.88 -11.87 -24.67
N SER A 276 -8.96 -11.28 -25.18
CA SER A 276 -9.03 -9.85 -25.46
C SER A 276 -9.37 -9.04 -24.21
N ILE A 277 -8.66 -7.95 -23.99
CA ILE A 277 -8.81 -7.08 -22.83
C ILE A 277 -9.36 -5.73 -23.30
N LEU A 278 -10.27 -5.15 -22.52
CA LEU A 278 -10.78 -3.80 -22.76
C LEU A 278 -9.67 -2.77 -22.50
N VAL A 279 -9.45 -1.90 -23.49
CA VAL A 279 -8.50 -0.82 -23.43
C VAL A 279 -9.09 0.50 -23.90
N PHE A 280 -8.57 1.60 -23.36
CA PHE A 280 -8.85 2.96 -23.80
C PHE A 280 -7.65 3.50 -24.56
N HIS A 281 -7.90 4.16 -25.68
CA HIS A 281 -6.84 4.67 -26.54
C HIS A 281 -6.32 6.02 -26.05
N VAL A 282 -5.00 6.18 -26.07
CA VAL A 282 -4.29 7.43 -25.82
C VAL A 282 -3.66 7.88 -27.12
N LYS A 283 -3.82 9.16 -27.46
CA LYS A 283 -3.21 9.75 -28.65
C LYS A 283 -2.61 11.10 -28.29
N HIS A 284 -1.31 11.28 -28.55
CA HIS A 284 -0.55 12.48 -28.18
C HIS A 284 -0.72 12.84 -26.69
N ASP A 285 -0.55 11.86 -25.80
CA ASP A 285 -0.72 12.04 -24.35
C ASP A 285 -2.10 12.59 -23.92
N ALA A 286 -3.13 12.43 -24.76
CA ALA A 286 -4.51 12.74 -24.42
C ALA A 286 -5.35 11.46 -24.43
N MET A 287 -6.16 11.25 -23.39
CA MET A 287 -7.07 10.12 -23.30
C MET A 287 -8.24 10.33 -24.25
N THR A 288 -8.46 9.39 -25.16
CA THR A 288 -9.59 9.45 -26.11
C THR A 288 -10.83 8.78 -25.51
N HIS A 289 -12.01 9.13 -26.02
CA HIS A 289 -13.28 8.47 -25.64
C HIS A 289 -13.48 7.09 -26.30
N HIS A 290 -12.53 6.63 -27.12
CA HIS A 290 -12.63 5.35 -27.80
C HIS A 290 -12.07 4.23 -26.92
N SER A 291 -12.87 3.19 -26.75
CA SER A 291 -12.46 1.92 -26.15
C SER A 291 -12.50 0.80 -27.18
N SER A 292 -11.56 -0.12 -27.14
CA SER A 292 -11.58 -1.33 -27.95
C SER A 292 -11.13 -2.54 -27.14
N TYR A 293 -11.42 -3.73 -27.65
CA TYR A 293 -10.84 -4.96 -27.13
C TYR A 293 -9.56 -5.26 -27.90
N LYS A 294 -8.45 -5.46 -27.18
CA LYS A 294 -7.15 -5.81 -27.76
C LYS A 294 -6.55 -7.03 -27.11
N LEU A 295 -5.85 -7.83 -27.88
CA LEU A 295 -5.00 -8.89 -27.36
C LEU A 295 -3.71 -8.28 -26.79
N LEU A 296 -3.07 -8.94 -25.81
CA LEU A 296 -1.83 -8.45 -25.18
C LEU A 296 -0.74 -8.06 -26.18
N HIS A 297 -0.58 -8.83 -27.26
CA HIS A 297 0.41 -8.54 -28.29
C HIS A 297 0.08 -7.31 -29.16
N GLU A 298 -1.17 -6.84 -29.17
CA GLU A 298 -1.64 -5.67 -29.93
C GLU A 298 -1.57 -4.36 -29.13
N MET A 299 -1.20 -4.45 -27.84
CA MET A 299 -1.12 -3.31 -26.93
C MET A 299 0.20 -2.53 -27.04
N CYS A 300 1.09 -2.91 -27.95
CA CYS A 300 2.39 -2.27 -28.16
C CYS A 300 3.17 -2.06 -26.85
N LEU A 301 3.24 -3.10 -26.02
CA LEU A 301 3.89 -3.06 -24.69
C LEU A 301 5.40 -2.75 -24.77
N ALA A 302 6.03 -3.02 -25.92
CA ALA A 302 7.46 -2.79 -26.14
C ALA A 302 7.81 -1.33 -26.49
N GLU A 303 6.89 -0.57 -27.08
CA GLU A 303 7.11 0.81 -27.52
C GLU A 303 6.71 1.78 -26.42
N ARG A 304 7.59 1.92 -25.43
CA ARG A 304 7.35 2.80 -24.30
C ARG A 304 8.17 4.07 -24.42
N SER A 305 7.58 5.11 -24.98
CA SER A 305 8.10 6.46 -24.83
C SER A 305 7.95 6.91 -23.38
N PRO A 306 8.93 7.64 -22.82
CA PRO A 306 8.83 8.19 -21.47
C PRO A 306 7.87 9.39 -21.48
N SER A 307 6.56 9.15 -21.55
CA SER A 307 5.58 10.22 -21.28
C SER A 307 5.54 10.50 -19.78
N THR A 308 5.44 11.78 -19.42
CA THR A 308 5.49 12.26 -18.02
C THR A 308 4.11 12.61 -17.46
N GLY A 309 3.09 12.79 -18.30
CA GLY A 309 1.70 13.03 -17.88
C GLY A 309 0.73 13.16 -19.06
N TYR A 310 -0.54 13.41 -18.77
CA TYR A 310 -1.60 13.67 -19.74
C TYR A 310 -1.74 15.16 -20.06
N LEU A 311 -1.75 15.51 -21.34
CA LEU A 311 -1.88 16.89 -21.79
C LEU A 311 -3.31 17.42 -21.66
N SER A 312 -3.37 18.75 -21.47
CA SER A 312 -4.59 19.57 -21.51
C SER A 312 -5.22 19.55 -22.89
#